data_AF-A0A8D8AXE2-F1
#
_entry.id   AF-A0A8D8AXE2-F1
#
_cell.length_a   1.000
_cell.length_b   1.000
_cell.length_c   1.000
_cell.angle_alpha   90.00
_cell.angle_beta   90.00
_cell.angle_gamma   90.00
#
_symmetry.space_group_name_H-M   'P 1'
#
loop_
_entity.id
_entity.type
_entity.pdbx_description
1 polymer ?
#
loop_
_entity_poly.entity_id
_entity_poly.type
_entity_poly.pdbx_seq_one_letter_code
_entity_poly.pdbx_strand_id
1 'polypeptide(L)'
;MVIGKLQPLEFTDCLLDSPEFRENLNQHEKELEKTSQQIKRIIKEVKDLLAAAKNLSRAQRTLSKSLNEFNFECIGSTQTDDEQVIADSLKQFSKLISAIEEERDNMLDRAHDQIVGPLEEFRKCHIGGVKENKKKYDKKTAKFCQAQERFLNMSSKKPGSAVVEADASLGMLEREYLQESLSYVLGIQEVQERIKFEFVEIILRFISDWLVFYHLGHEVAEDAKDYLSDLQLKVQKTRENFDETRQKAQELKHRYMESKMKPESEYTKQGYLFLMEKKAFTATWSKYYCTYKKQSKKFSMLQFNQISGRSQSSTEVLTLASCTRRLSEFEKRYCFD
;
A
#
# COMPACT_ATOMS: atom_id res chain seq x y z
N MET A 1 -0.16 24.34 38.67
CA MET A 1 0.98 23.41 38.79
C MET A 1 2.10 24.00 37.92
N VAL A 2 3.06 24.69 38.53
CA VAL A 2 4.14 25.35 37.78
C VAL A 2 5.08 24.25 37.28
N ILE A 3 5.17 24.09 35.97
CA ILE A 3 6.21 23.26 35.34
C ILE A 3 7.54 23.91 35.75
N GLY A 4 8.27 23.28 36.67
CA GLY A 4 9.53 23.82 37.18
C GLY A 4 10.50 24.01 36.02
N LYS A 5 10.84 25.27 35.71
CA LYS A 5 11.90 25.57 34.75
C LYS A 5 13.23 25.09 35.34
N LEU A 6 14.02 24.38 34.53
CA LEU A 6 15.43 24.13 34.83
C LEU A 6 16.14 25.47 35.05
N GLN A 7 16.92 25.56 36.12
CA GLN A 7 17.74 26.75 36.38
C GLN A 7 18.98 26.70 35.49
N PRO A 8 19.49 27.83 34.98
CA PRO A 8 20.72 27.85 34.22
C PRO A 8 21.87 27.16 34.96
N LEU A 9 22.74 26.46 34.22
CA LEU A 9 24.01 25.97 34.75
C LEU A 9 25.06 27.04 34.45
N GLU A 10 25.49 27.81 35.44
CA GLU A 10 26.51 28.84 35.23
C GLU A 10 27.91 28.24 35.38
N PHE A 11 28.88 28.68 34.56
CA PHE A 11 30.26 28.21 34.69
C PHE A 11 30.90 28.59 36.03
N THR A 12 30.44 29.69 36.65
CA THR A 12 30.89 30.09 37.99
C THR A 12 30.53 29.05 39.05
N ASP A 13 29.42 28.35 38.88
CA ASP A 13 28.96 27.34 39.83
C ASP A 13 29.86 26.10 39.81
N CYS A 14 30.50 25.81 38.66
CA CYS A 14 31.52 24.77 38.56
C CYS A 14 32.74 25.06 39.46
N LEU A 15 33.08 26.33 39.67
CA LEU A 15 34.20 26.74 40.52
C LEU A 15 33.86 26.60 42.01
N LEU A 16 32.59 26.84 42.36
CA LEU A 16 32.11 26.74 43.73
C LEU A 16 31.78 25.31 44.15
N ASP A 17 31.38 24.48 43.18
CA ASP A 17 30.94 23.09 43.37
C ASP A 17 29.92 22.91 44.51
N SER A 18 28.97 23.84 44.61
CA SER A 18 28.04 23.87 45.74
C SER A 18 27.03 22.71 45.68
N PRO A 19 26.43 22.31 46.81
CA PRO A 19 25.34 21.33 46.84
C PRO A 19 24.17 21.72 45.90
N GLU A 20 23.84 23.01 45.82
CA GLU A 20 22.79 23.53 44.94
C GLU A 20 23.16 23.37 43.46
N PHE A 21 24.41 23.62 43.09
CA PHE A 21 24.93 23.34 41.75
C PHE A 21 24.79 21.85 41.40
N ARG A 22 25.21 20.96 42.31
CA ARG A 22 25.12 19.51 42.14
C ARG A 22 23.67 19.04 42.00
N GLU A 23 22.76 19.61 42.76
CA GLU A 23 21.32 19.33 42.62
C GLU A 23 20.78 19.80 41.27
N ASN A 24 21.11 21.03 40.85
CA ASN A 24 20.67 21.57 39.56
C ASN A 24 21.23 20.72 38.39
N LEU A 25 22.52 20.38 38.43
CA LEU A 25 23.17 19.50 37.46
C LEU A 25 22.44 18.15 37.34
N ASN A 26 22.04 17.55 38.47
CA ASN A 26 21.26 16.32 38.47
C ASN A 26 19.87 16.49 37.83
N GLN A 27 19.21 17.64 38.00
CA GLN A 27 17.94 17.89 37.29
C GLN A 27 18.13 17.99 35.78
N HIS A 28 19.23 18.61 35.32
CA HIS A 28 19.59 18.62 33.90
C HIS A 28 19.88 17.21 33.37
N GLU A 29 20.57 16.37 34.14
CA GLU A 29 20.81 14.97 33.78
C GLU A 29 19.50 14.17 33.59
N LYS A 30 18.55 14.34 34.50
CA LYS A 30 17.23 13.68 34.41
C LYS A 30 16.47 14.14 33.18
N GLU A 31 16.45 15.44 32.89
CA GLU A 31 15.76 15.95 31.71
C GLU A 31 16.44 15.47 30.41
N LEU A 32 17.78 15.38 30.39
CA LEU A 32 18.52 14.85 29.26
C LEU A 32 18.21 13.37 29.01
N GLU A 33 18.14 12.55 30.06
CA GLU A 33 17.76 11.13 29.95
C GLU A 33 16.32 10.98 29.46
N LYS A 34 15.39 11.75 30.03
CA LYS A 34 13.99 11.80 29.58
C LYS A 34 13.89 12.17 28.10
N THR A 35 14.60 13.20 27.67
CA THR A 35 14.67 13.63 26.27
C THR A 35 15.21 12.50 25.39
N SER A 36 16.30 11.82 25.80
CA SER A 36 16.86 10.68 25.07
C SER A 36 15.85 9.55 24.85
N GLN A 37 15.01 9.28 25.85
CA GLN A 37 13.98 8.25 25.79
C GLN A 37 12.82 8.67 24.89
N GLN A 38 12.42 9.94 24.95
CA GLN A 38 11.38 10.50 24.08
C GLN A 38 11.83 10.46 22.61
N ILE A 39 13.05 10.89 22.30
CA ILE A 39 13.60 10.79 20.93
C ILE A 39 13.65 9.33 20.46
N LYS A 40 14.08 8.40 21.31
CA LYS A 40 14.07 6.96 20.98
C LYS A 40 12.67 6.44 20.65
N ARG A 41 11.66 6.89 21.38
CA ARG A 41 10.26 6.55 21.12
C ARG A 41 9.80 7.12 19.78
N ILE A 42 10.07 8.39 19.52
CA ILE A 42 9.75 9.04 18.24
C ILE A 42 10.38 8.29 17.07
N ILE A 43 11.67 7.92 17.16
CA ILE A 43 12.35 7.13 16.11
C ILE A 43 11.61 5.81 15.86
N LYS A 44 11.19 5.11 16.91
CA LYS A 44 10.42 3.87 16.77
C LYS A 44 9.08 4.14 16.08
N GLU A 45 8.34 5.15 16.52
CA GLU A 45 7.02 5.49 15.96
C GLU A 45 7.13 5.91 14.49
N VAL A 46 8.16 6.67 14.11
CA VAL A 46 8.45 6.99 12.70
C VAL A 46 8.72 5.71 11.91
N LYS A 47 9.56 4.79 12.41
CA LYS A 47 9.82 3.52 11.72
C LYS A 47 8.55 2.67 11.53
N ASP A 48 7.71 2.58 12.56
CA ASP A 48 6.44 1.86 12.50
C ASP A 48 5.50 2.49 11.46
N LEU A 49 5.46 3.83 11.41
CA LEU A 49 4.67 4.60 10.44
C LEU A 49 5.14 4.36 9.00
N LEU A 50 6.44 4.39 8.74
CA LEU A 50 7.02 4.10 7.43
C LEU A 50 6.73 2.65 7.01
N ALA A 51 6.77 1.69 7.94
CA ALA A 51 6.41 0.31 7.64
C ALA A 51 4.92 0.15 7.29
N ALA A 52 4.03 0.84 8.02
CA ALA A 52 2.60 0.85 7.72
C ALA A 52 2.31 1.47 6.35
N ALA A 53 2.96 2.59 6.02
CA ALA A 53 2.85 3.23 4.72
C ALA A 53 3.28 2.30 3.57
N LYS A 54 4.40 1.57 3.73
CA LYS A 54 4.85 0.58 2.73
C LYS A 54 3.86 -0.57 2.53
N ASN A 55 3.17 -0.99 3.59
CA ASN A 55 2.13 -2.02 3.49
C ASN A 55 0.90 -1.49 2.74
N LEU A 56 0.51 -0.25 3.00
CA LEU A 56 -0.54 0.44 2.27
C LEU A 56 -0.19 0.54 0.77
N SER A 57 1.02 0.99 0.41
CA SER A 57 1.44 1.06 -1.00
C SER A 57 1.35 -0.28 -1.70
N ARG A 58 1.78 -1.35 -1.03
CA ARG A 58 1.71 -2.71 -1.58
C ARG A 58 0.26 -3.13 -1.86
N ALA A 59 -0.64 -2.85 -0.94
CA ALA A 59 -2.06 -3.16 -1.11
C ALA A 59 -2.68 -2.37 -2.28
N GLN A 60 -2.39 -1.07 -2.36
CA GLN A 60 -2.87 -0.21 -3.44
C GLN A 60 -2.31 -0.62 -4.81
N ARG A 61 -1.02 -0.94 -4.91
CA ARG A 61 -0.41 -1.46 -6.15
C ARG A 61 -1.00 -2.81 -6.57
N THR A 62 -1.31 -3.68 -5.61
CA THR A 62 -1.98 -4.96 -5.90
C THR A 62 -3.37 -4.73 -6.48
N LEU A 63 -4.16 -3.82 -5.90
CA LEU A 63 -5.45 -3.41 -6.44
C LEU A 63 -5.32 -2.81 -7.84
N SER A 64 -4.38 -1.89 -8.03
CA SER A 64 -4.06 -1.27 -9.31
C SER A 64 -3.79 -2.31 -10.39
N LYS A 65 -2.96 -3.32 -10.09
CA LYS A 65 -2.67 -4.42 -11.01
C LYS A 65 -3.94 -5.19 -11.40
N SER A 66 -4.77 -5.56 -10.44
CA SER A 66 -6.04 -6.26 -10.71
C SER A 66 -6.97 -5.43 -11.61
N LEU A 67 -7.02 -4.11 -11.41
CA LEU A 67 -7.82 -3.21 -12.26
C LEU A 67 -7.25 -3.11 -13.69
N ASN A 68 -5.93 -3.10 -13.83
CA ASN A 68 -5.27 -3.04 -15.15
C ASN A 68 -5.44 -4.33 -15.97
N GLU A 69 -5.48 -5.47 -15.29
CA GLU A 69 -5.64 -6.80 -15.92
C GLU A 69 -7.11 -7.13 -16.22
N PHE A 70 -8.06 -6.43 -15.60
CA PHE A 70 -9.47 -6.65 -15.82
C PHE A 70 -9.89 -6.15 -17.20
N ASN A 71 -10.43 -7.08 -18.01
CA ASN A 71 -11.04 -6.76 -19.30
C ASN A 71 -12.42 -7.39 -19.34
N PHE A 72 -13.41 -6.65 -19.83
CA PHE A 72 -14.75 -7.17 -20.08
C PHE A 72 -15.16 -6.81 -21.50
N GLU A 73 -15.81 -7.76 -22.18
CA GLU A 73 -16.26 -7.61 -23.55
C GLU A 73 -17.69 -7.05 -23.60
N CYS A 74 -17.93 -6.14 -24.55
CA CYS A 74 -19.27 -5.63 -24.84
C CYS A 74 -19.99 -6.57 -25.81
N ILE A 75 -21.32 -6.68 -25.67
CA ILE A 75 -22.15 -7.52 -26.55
C ILE A 75 -22.34 -6.81 -27.88
N GLY A 76 -21.79 -7.37 -28.97
CA GLY A 76 -22.00 -6.85 -30.33
C GLY A 76 -20.79 -7.08 -31.23
N SER A 77 -20.94 -6.82 -32.52
CA SER A 77 -19.83 -6.89 -33.49
C SER A 77 -19.00 -5.60 -33.57
N THR A 78 -19.46 -4.52 -32.92
CA THR A 78 -18.83 -3.19 -32.93
C THR A 78 -19.04 -2.53 -31.58
N GLN A 79 -17.99 -1.92 -31.02
CA GLN A 79 -18.08 -1.10 -29.81
C GLN A 79 -18.31 0.36 -30.18
N THR A 80 -19.15 1.02 -29.39
CA THR A 80 -19.28 2.48 -29.40
C THR A 80 -18.14 3.15 -28.64
N ASP A 81 -17.89 4.44 -28.90
CA ASP A 81 -16.86 5.20 -28.20
C ASP A 81 -17.10 5.22 -26.67
N ASP A 82 -18.36 5.31 -26.24
CA ASP A 82 -18.72 5.26 -24.81
C ASP A 82 -18.38 3.90 -24.18
N GLU A 83 -18.62 2.80 -24.90
CA GLU A 83 -18.28 1.45 -24.47
C GLU A 83 -16.77 1.24 -24.38
N GLN A 84 -15.99 1.81 -25.29
CA GLN A 84 -14.53 1.76 -25.24
C GLN A 84 -14.01 2.50 -23.98
N VAL A 85 -14.54 3.70 -23.71
CA VAL A 85 -14.18 4.46 -22.49
C VAL A 85 -14.55 3.69 -21.23
N ILE A 86 -15.70 3.03 -21.20
CA ILE A 86 -16.13 2.21 -20.05
C ILE A 86 -15.23 0.98 -19.89
N ALA A 87 -14.90 0.28 -20.98
CA ALA A 87 -14.03 -0.88 -20.96
C ALA A 87 -12.61 -0.54 -20.47
N ASP A 88 -12.08 0.63 -20.84
CA ASP A 88 -10.75 1.08 -20.41
C ASP A 88 -10.74 1.80 -19.05
N SER A 89 -11.91 2.03 -18.44
CA SER A 89 -12.03 2.84 -17.23
C SER A 89 -11.23 2.29 -16.05
N LEU A 90 -11.18 0.96 -15.90
CA LEU A 90 -10.40 0.30 -14.84
C LEU A 90 -8.89 0.46 -15.03
N LYS A 91 -8.41 0.46 -16.28
CA LYS A 91 -7.00 0.76 -16.59
C LYS A 91 -6.65 2.21 -16.24
N GLN A 92 -7.57 3.14 -16.45
CA GLN A 92 -7.36 4.54 -16.05
C GLN A 92 -7.34 4.68 -14.52
N PHE A 93 -8.23 4.00 -13.79
CA PHE A 93 -8.17 3.96 -12.32
C PHE A 93 -6.86 3.36 -11.81
N SER A 94 -6.35 2.30 -12.46
CA SER A 94 -5.02 1.76 -12.16
C SER A 94 -3.92 2.82 -12.33
N LYS A 95 -3.93 3.60 -13.40
CA LYS A 95 -2.92 4.65 -13.62
C LYS A 95 -2.98 5.72 -12.52
N LEU A 96 -4.18 6.14 -12.11
CA LEU A 96 -4.34 7.12 -11.03
C LEU A 96 -3.79 6.59 -9.70
N ILE A 97 -4.11 5.34 -9.34
CA ILE A 97 -3.58 4.72 -8.12
C ILE A 97 -2.05 4.62 -8.21
N SER A 98 -1.51 4.21 -9.36
CA SER A 98 -0.06 4.07 -9.54
C SER A 98 0.67 5.41 -9.41
N ALA A 99 0.13 6.49 -9.97
CA ALA A 99 0.71 7.83 -9.87
C ALA A 99 0.77 8.33 -8.41
N ILE A 100 -0.31 8.16 -7.64
CA ILE A 100 -0.32 8.52 -6.21
C ILE A 100 0.72 7.71 -5.42
N GLU A 101 0.85 6.43 -5.72
CA GLU A 101 1.81 5.57 -5.01
C GLU A 101 3.27 5.79 -5.41
N GLU A 102 3.55 6.28 -6.62
CA GLU A 102 4.88 6.75 -7.00
C GLU A 102 5.32 7.94 -6.12
N GLU A 103 4.42 8.90 -5.86
CA GLU A 103 4.74 10.02 -4.97
C GLU A 103 4.91 9.60 -3.51
N ARG A 104 4.17 8.57 -3.07
CA ARG A 104 4.40 7.99 -1.74
C ARG A 104 5.77 7.32 -1.65
N ASP A 105 6.17 6.55 -2.66
CA ASP A 105 7.48 5.89 -2.68
C ASP A 105 8.61 6.93 -2.65
N ASN A 106 8.50 8.00 -3.44
CA ASN A 106 9.42 9.13 -3.41
C ASN A 106 9.60 9.70 -1.99
N MET A 107 8.51 9.92 -1.25
CA MET A 107 8.55 10.38 0.13
C MET A 107 9.18 9.35 1.07
N LEU A 108 8.80 8.06 0.95
CA LEU A 108 9.24 7.00 1.84
C LEU A 108 10.73 6.65 1.67
N ASP A 109 11.25 6.71 0.45
CA ASP A 109 12.65 6.41 0.15
C ASP A 109 13.59 7.43 0.79
N ARG A 110 13.16 8.70 0.87
CA ARG A 110 13.94 9.76 1.53
C ARG A 110 13.78 9.78 3.06
N ALA A 111 12.67 9.27 3.57
CA ALA A 111 12.32 9.38 4.99
C ALA A 111 13.32 8.71 5.94
N HIS A 112 13.97 7.62 5.52
CA HIS A 112 14.99 6.97 6.36
C HIS A 112 16.19 7.89 6.56
N ASP A 113 16.76 8.41 5.47
CA ASP A 113 18.02 9.16 5.50
C ASP A 113 17.84 10.60 5.96
N GLN A 114 16.65 11.17 5.79
CA GLN A 114 16.36 12.56 6.18
C GLN A 114 15.81 12.69 7.59
N ILE A 115 15.38 11.60 8.23
CA ILE A 115 14.69 11.65 9.52
C ILE A 115 15.23 10.62 10.50
N VAL A 116 15.12 9.34 10.17
CA VAL A 116 15.52 8.26 11.08
C VAL A 116 17.01 8.35 11.38
N GLY A 117 17.85 8.45 10.36
CA GLY A 117 19.30 8.60 10.49
C GLY A 117 19.68 9.82 11.34
N PRO A 118 19.25 11.04 10.97
CA PRO A 118 19.54 12.25 11.74
C PRO A 118 19.05 12.21 13.20
N LEU A 119 17.87 11.66 13.49
CA LEU A 119 17.40 11.50 14.87
C LEU A 119 18.25 10.50 15.68
N GLU A 120 18.67 9.39 15.05
CA GLU A 120 19.57 8.41 15.66
C GLU A 120 20.94 9.00 15.93
N GLU A 121 21.49 9.76 14.98
CA GLU A 121 22.75 10.47 15.10
C GLU A 121 22.69 11.52 16.20
N PHE A 122 21.65 12.36 16.22
CA PHE A 122 21.45 13.37 17.27
C PHE A 122 21.48 12.72 18.66
N ARG A 123 20.75 11.61 18.83
CA ARG A 123 20.69 10.89 20.09
C ARG A 123 22.02 10.23 20.46
N LYS A 124 22.73 9.65 19.49
CA LYS A 124 23.97 8.91 19.73
C LYS A 124 25.15 9.85 19.95
N CYS A 125 25.32 10.84 19.12
CA CYS A 125 26.47 11.73 19.11
C CYS A 125 26.31 12.84 20.15
N HIS A 126 25.21 13.60 20.13
CA HIS A 126 25.05 14.75 21.02
C HIS A 126 24.71 14.29 22.45
N ILE A 127 23.59 13.58 22.63
CA ILE A 127 23.19 13.12 23.98
C ILE A 127 24.17 12.06 24.52
N GLY A 128 24.63 11.14 23.67
CA GLY A 128 25.62 10.13 24.07
C GLY A 128 26.99 10.74 24.40
N GLY A 129 27.40 11.81 23.71
CA GLY A 129 28.63 12.55 24.02
C GLY A 129 28.62 13.15 25.43
N VAL A 130 27.49 13.75 25.84
CA VAL A 130 27.34 14.28 27.21
C VAL A 130 27.46 13.19 28.28
N LYS A 131 26.96 11.98 28.01
CA LYS A 131 27.15 10.83 28.92
C LYS A 131 28.62 10.43 29.05
N GLU A 132 29.42 10.62 28.01
CA GLU A 132 30.87 10.36 28.09
C GLU A 132 31.59 11.46 28.87
N ASN A 133 31.20 12.73 28.68
CA ASN A 133 31.70 13.84 29.50
C ASN A 133 31.39 13.61 30.99
N LYS A 134 30.19 13.14 31.32
CA LYS A 134 29.82 12.77 32.70
C LYS A 134 30.78 11.75 33.31
N LYS A 135 31.12 10.68 32.59
CA LYS A 135 32.05 9.67 33.11
C LYS A 135 33.43 10.25 33.40
N LYS A 136 33.94 11.14 32.56
CA LYS A 136 35.21 11.83 32.78
C LYS A 136 35.14 12.74 34.00
N TYR A 137 34.08 13.53 34.09
CA TYR A 137 33.78 14.40 35.22
C TYR A 137 33.71 13.62 36.55
N ASP A 138 32.92 12.54 36.62
CA ASP A 138 32.78 11.71 37.81
C ASP A 138 34.13 11.10 38.22
N LYS A 139 34.91 10.62 37.24
CA LYS A 139 36.24 10.04 37.47
C LYS A 139 37.23 11.07 38.01
N LYS A 140 37.26 12.29 37.47
CA LYS A 140 38.16 13.35 37.95
C LYS A 140 37.71 13.90 39.31
N THR A 141 36.40 14.05 39.52
CA THR A 141 35.81 14.41 40.82
C THR A 141 36.26 13.43 41.91
N ALA A 142 36.07 12.12 41.70
CA ALA A 142 36.45 11.11 42.68
C ALA A 142 37.97 11.13 43.00
N LYS A 143 38.81 11.32 41.98
CA LYS A 143 40.27 11.44 42.17
C LYS A 143 40.65 12.68 42.97
N PHE A 144 40.03 13.82 42.70
CA PHE A 144 40.29 15.05 43.41
C PHE A 144 39.87 14.95 44.88
N CYS A 145 38.65 14.48 45.17
CA CYS A 145 38.18 14.28 46.54
C CYS A 145 39.07 13.30 47.33
N GLN A 146 39.47 12.18 46.70
CA GLN A 146 40.40 11.25 47.33
C GLN A 146 41.78 11.88 47.62
N ALA A 147 42.26 12.75 46.74
CA ALA A 147 43.52 13.47 46.96
C ALA A 147 43.40 14.50 48.10
N GLN A 148 42.25 15.19 48.23
CA GLN A 148 41.98 16.08 49.36
C GLN A 148 42.04 15.32 50.70
N GLU A 149 41.38 14.17 50.80
CA GLU A 149 41.43 13.32 52.00
C GLU A 149 42.86 12.86 52.32
N ARG A 150 43.63 12.47 51.30
CA ARG A 150 45.04 12.07 51.50
C ARG A 150 45.90 13.22 51.98
N PHE A 151 45.72 14.41 51.42
CA PHE A 151 46.44 15.62 51.82
C PHE A 151 46.11 16.00 53.27
N LEU A 152 44.81 16.01 53.62
CA LEU A 152 44.34 16.26 54.99
C LEU A 152 44.94 15.29 56.01
N ASN A 153 45.05 14.01 55.65
CA ASN A 153 45.58 12.96 56.52
C ASN A 153 47.12 12.86 56.52
N MET A 154 47.84 13.79 55.88
CA MET A 154 49.30 13.80 55.93
C MET A 154 49.79 14.06 57.36
N SER A 155 50.78 13.28 57.79
CA SER A 155 51.40 13.46 59.11
C SER A 155 52.07 14.82 59.20
N SER A 156 51.84 15.53 60.32
CA SER A 156 52.55 16.78 60.67
C SER A 156 54.07 16.64 60.80
N LYS A 157 54.59 15.39 60.83
CA LYS A 157 56.03 15.09 60.85
C LYS A 157 56.67 15.04 59.45
N LYS A 158 55.88 15.18 58.37
CA LYS A 158 56.41 15.17 57.00
C LYS A 158 57.30 16.40 56.76
N PRO A 159 58.41 16.25 56.02
CA PRO A 159 59.24 17.40 55.62
C PRO A 159 58.42 18.42 54.82
N GLY A 160 58.73 19.71 54.97
CA GLY A 160 58.03 20.77 54.23
C GLY A 160 58.05 20.60 52.71
N SER A 161 59.13 20.06 52.15
CA SER A 161 59.23 19.75 50.71
C SER A 161 58.18 18.74 50.24
N ALA A 162 57.88 17.72 51.05
CA ALA A 162 56.87 16.72 50.72
C ALA A 162 55.44 17.29 50.80
N VAL A 163 55.21 18.28 51.66
CA VAL A 163 53.92 18.99 51.75
C VAL A 163 53.72 19.87 50.51
N VAL A 164 54.75 20.61 50.08
CA VAL A 164 54.70 21.43 48.86
C VAL A 164 54.45 20.59 47.60
N GLU A 165 55.09 19.42 47.48
CA GLU A 165 54.86 18.50 46.36
C GLU A 165 53.42 17.97 46.34
N ALA A 166 52.89 17.59 47.52
CA ALA A 166 51.53 17.10 47.64
C ALA A 166 50.48 18.18 47.33
N ASP A 167 50.72 19.43 47.76
CA ASP A 167 49.88 20.60 47.47
C ASP A 167 49.88 20.91 45.96
N ALA A 168 51.05 20.90 45.32
CA ALA A 168 51.16 21.07 43.88
C ALA A 168 50.41 19.97 43.10
N SER A 169 50.52 18.72 43.55
CA SER A 169 49.79 17.58 42.97
C SER A 169 48.26 17.72 43.14
N LEU A 170 47.81 18.18 44.31
CA LEU A 170 46.41 18.46 44.58
C LEU A 170 45.88 19.57 43.64
N GLY A 171 46.62 20.66 43.48
CA GLY A 171 46.26 21.76 42.58
C GLY A 171 46.29 21.37 41.09
N MET A 172 47.01 20.32 40.69
CA MET A 172 46.88 19.76 39.34
C MET A 172 45.57 18.97 39.19
N LEU A 173 45.23 18.12 40.17
CA LEU A 173 43.98 17.36 40.15
C LEU A 173 42.75 18.26 40.21
N GLU A 174 42.82 19.36 40.96
CA GLU A 174 41.77 20.39 41.00
C GLU A 174 41.52 20.98 39.60
N ARG A 175 42.61 21.38 38.91
CA ARG A 175 42.53 21.91 37.54
C ARG A 175 41.93 20.91 36.56
N GLU A 176 42.34 19.64 36.63
CA GLU A 176 41.76 18.59 35.80
C GLU A 176 40.28 18.35 36.09
N TYR A 177 39.88 18.34 37.37
CA TYR A 177 38.49 18.22 37.79
C TYR A 177 37.64 19.40 37.27
N LEU A 178 38.09 20.64 37.48
CA LEU A 178 37.39 21.83 37.03
C LEU A 178 37.26 21.87 35.51
N GLN A 179 38.30 21.47 34.76
CA GLN A 179 38.25 21.40 33.31
C GLN A 179 37.14 20.44 32.82
N GLU A 180 37.03 19.25 33.42
CA GLU A 180 35.98 18.30 33.05
C GLU A 180 34.60 18.76 33.55
N SER A 181 34.50 19.46 34.68
CA SER A 181 33.26 20.07 35.18
C SER A 181 32.70 21.09 34.19
N LEU A 182 33.53 22.04 33.76
CA LEU A 182 33.19 23.05 32.76
C LEU A 182 32.82 22.42 31.41
N SER A 183 33.60 21.43 30.95
CA SER A 183 33.31 20.71 29.70
C SER A 183 32.01 19.92 29.77
N TYR A 184 31.67 19.39 30.93
CA TYR A 184 30.42 18.66 31.15
C TYR A 184 29.21 19.61 31.12
N VAL A 185 29.28 20.72 31.85
CA VAL A 185 28.23 21.76 31.83
C VAL A 185 28.04 22.32 30.42
N LEU A 186 29.13 22.64 29.71
CA LEU A 186 29.08 23.11 28.33
C LEU A 186 28.38 22.08 27.43
N GLY A 187 28.74 20.80 27.54
CA GLY A 187 28.10 19.74 26.76
C GLY A 187 26.59 19.63 27.01
N ILE A 188 26.14 19.77 28.27
CA ILE A 188 24.71 19.80 28.58
C ILE A 188 24.03 21.01 27.92
N GLN A 189 24.59 22.21 28.06
CA GLN A 189 24.04 23.42 27.46
C GLN A 189 23.97 23.32 25.93
N GLU A 190 25.03 22.82 25.28
CA GLU A 190 25.06 22.63 23.83
C GLU A 190 23.93 21.71 23.35
N VAL A 191 23.69 20.58 24.03
CA VAL A 191 22.59 19.69 23.66
C VAL A 191 21.24 20.39 23.83
N GLN A 192 21.06 21.16 24.91
CA GLN A 192 19.82 21.91 25.15
C GLN A 192 19.55 22.95 24.05
N GLU A 193 20.57 23.63 23.56
CA GLU A 193 20.44 24.55 22.43
C GLU A 193 20.20 23.79 21.12
N ARG A 194 20.94 22.71 20.85
CA ARG A 194 20.76 21.87 19.65
C ARG A 194 19.37 21.27 19.53
N ILE A 195 18.71 20.96 20.64
CA ILE A 195 17.30 20.52 20.62
C ILE A 195 16.42 21.57 19.95
N LYS A 196 16.65 22.86 20.18
CA LYS A 196 15.77 23.94 19.72
C LYS A 196 15.84 24.17 18.21
N PHE A 197 16.97 23.89 17.58
CA PHE A 197 17.15 24.08 16.15
C PHE A 197 17.33 22.75 15.41
N GLU A 198 18.35 21.95 15.71
CA GLU A 198 18.71 20.76 14.94
C GLU A 198 17.65 19.66 15.05
N PHE A 199 17.17 19.34 16.26
CA PHE A 199 16.09 18.37 16.43
C PHE A 199 14.77 18.87 15.81
N VAL A 200 14.43 20.15 16.02
CA VAL A 200 13.22 20.75 15.46
C VAL A 200 13.25 20.78 13.94
N GLU A 201 14.40 21.08 13.32
CA GLU A 201 14.59 21.09 11.88
C GLU A 201 14.38 19.70 11.26
N ILE A 202 14.86 18.64 11.92
CA ILE A 202 14.64 17.26 11.45
C ILE A 202 13.14 16.94 11.41
N ILE A 203 12.40 17.28 12.47
CA ILE A 203 10.94 17.07 12.53
C ILE A 203 10.21 17.96 11.52
N LEU A 204 10.61 19.23 11.40
CA LEU A 204 10.03 20.17 10.44
C LEU A 204 10.17 19.66 9.01
N ARG A 205 11.33 19.12 8.64
CA ARG A 205 11.56 18.54 7.32
C ARG A 205 10.61 17.38 7.05
N PHE A 206 10.45 16.46 8.01
CA PHE A 206 9.51 15.35 7.87
C PHE A 206 8.07 15.81 7.61
N ILE A 207 7.58 16.76 8.40
CA ILE A 207 6.23 17.29 8.24
C ILE A 207 6.08 17.98 6.89
N SER A 208 7.10 18.71 6.45
CA SER A 208 7.09 19.39 5.15
C SER A 208 7.01 18.38 3.99
N ASP A 209 7.84 17.33 4.01
CA ASP A 209 7.82 16.27 2.99
C ASP A 209 6.46 15.55 2.95
N TRP A 210 5.85 15.33 4.12
CA TRP A 210 4.53 14.75 4.22
C TRP A 210 3.46 15.64 3.57
N LEU A 211 3.49 16.94 3.85
CA LEU A 211 2.54 17.90 3.26
C LEU A 211 2.73 18.02 1.75
N VAL A 212 3.97 17.94 1.25
CA VAL A 212 4.26 17.88 -0.18
C VAL A 212 3.62 16.62 -0.81
N PHE A 213 3.73 15.45 -0.19
CA PHE A 213 3.05 14.25 -0.67
C PHE A 213 1.52 14.44 -0.78
N TYR A 214 0.88 15.04 0.22
CA TYR A 214 -0.56 15.33 0.13
C TYR A 214 -0.90 16.30 -0.99
N HIS A 215 -0.07 17.32 -1.20
CA HIS A 215 -0.26 18.26 -2.29
C HIS A 215 -0.17 17.59 -3.66
N LEU A 216 0.86 16.77 -3.87
CA LEU A 216 1.04 16.01 -5.12
C LEU A 216 -0.12 15.04 -5.37
N GLY A 217 -0.60 14.36 -4.32
CA GLY A 217 -1.80 13.51 -4.42
C GLY A 217 -3.06 14.30 -4.79
N HIS A 218 -3.19 15.55 -4.35
CA HIS A 218 -4.26 16.45 -4.77
C HIS A 218 -4.11 16.89 -6.23
N GLU A 219 -2.89 17.21 -6.69
CA GLU A 219 -2.64 17.55 -8.09
C GLU A 219 -3.03 16.40 -9.03
N VAL A 220 -2.68 15.15 -8.71
CA VAL A 220 -3.12 13.97 -9.47
C VAL A 220 -4.65 13.87 -9.52
N ALA A 221 -5.34 14.21 -8.43
CA ALA A 221 -6.80 14.18 -8.39
C ALA A 221 -7.44 15.29 -9.24
N GLU A 222 -6.88 16.51 -9.21
CA GLU A 222 -7.36 17.61 -10.05
C GLU A 222 -7.13 17.34 -11.54
N ASP A 223 -5.98 16.79 -11.93
CA ASP A 223 -5.71 16.39 -13.32
C ASP A 223 -6.69 15.32 -13.84
N ALA A 224 -7.20 14.47 -12.95
CA ALA A 224 -8.15 13.41 -13.27
C ALA A 224 -9.61 13.86 -13.34
N LYS A 225 -9.93 15.06 -12.86
CA LYS A 225 -11.29 15.52 -12.56
C LYS A 225 -12.22 15.52 -13.77
N ASP A 226 -11.74 16.02 -14.90
CA ASP A 226 -12.53 16.08 -16.13
C ASP A 226 -12.85 14.68 -16.65
N TYR A 227 -11.84 13.79 -16.64
CA TYR A 227 -12.01 12.38 -17.00
C TYR A 227 -13.02 11.67 -16.10
N LEU A 228 -12.93 11.85 -14.78
CA LEU A 228 -13.86 11.22 -13.83
C LEU A 228 -15.30 11.73 -14.01
N SER A 229 -15.46 13.02 -14.28
CA SER A 229 -16.76 13.64 -14.54
C SER A 229 -17.39 13.12 -15.83
N ASP A 230 -16.61 13.05 -16.91
CA ASP A 230 -17.02 12.50 -18.19
C ASP A 230 -17.38 11.01 -18.09
N LEU A 231 -16.55 10.21 -17.42
CA LEU A 231 -16.83 8.80 -17.16
C LEU A 231 -18.14 8.61 -16.38
N GLN A 232 -18.38 9.45 -15.37
CA GLN A 232 -19.63 9.39 -14.60
C GLN A 232 -20.85 9.61 -15.49
N LEU A 233 -20.81 10.57 -16.42
CA LEU A 233 -21.89 10.81 -17.39
C LEU A 233 -22.09 9.60 -18.31
N LYS A 234 -21.01 9.02 -18.84
CA LYS A 234 -21.07 7.83 -19.70
C LYS A 234 -21.65 6.61 -18.98
N VAL A 235 -21.31 6.42 -17.70
CA VAL A 235 -21.90 5.36 -16.86
C VAL A 235 -23.41 5.56 -16.68
N GLN A 236 -23.87 6.80 -16.46
CA GLN A 236 -25.31 7.08 -16.35
C GLN A 236 -26.04 6.80 -17.65
N LYS A 237 -25.50 7.27 -18.79
CA LYS A 237 -26.06 6.98 -20.11
C LYS A 237 -26.14 5.47 -20.40
N THR A 238 -25.12 4.71 -19.99
CA THR A 238 -25.12 3.24 -20.14
C THR A 238 -26.20 2.58 -19.29
N ARG A 239 -26.48 3.12 -18.10
CA ARG A 239 -27.57 2.66 -17.23
C ARG A 239 -28.94 2.93 -17.86
N GLU A 240 -29.15 4.14 -18.38
CA GLU A 240 -30.40 4.51 -19.07
C GLU A 240 -30.65 3.62 -20.30
N ASN A 241 -29.61 3.42 -21.12
CA ASN A 241 -29.65 2.52 -22.27
C ASN A 241 -30.00 1.07 -21.88
N PHE A 242 -29.48 0.58 -20.74
CA PHE A 242 -29.79 -0.75 -20.24
C PHE A 242 -31.27 -0.90 -19.89
N ASP A 243 -31.88 0.06 -19.21
CA ASP A 243 -33.29 -0.03 -18.82
C ASP A 243 -34.21 -0.08 -20.04
N GLU A 244 -33.95 0.77 -21.05
CA GLU A 244 -34.68 0.72 -22.32
C GLU A 244 -34.48 -0.61 -23.07
N THR A 245 -33.23 -1.05 -23.18
CA THR A 245 -32.89 -2.28 -23.91
C THR A 245 -33.50 -3.50 -23.22
N ARG A 246 -33.50 -3.53 -21.88
CA ARG A 246 -34.12 -4.58 -21.09
C ARG A 246 -35.63 -4.64 -21.35
N GLN A 247 -36.31 -3.50 -21.37
CA GLN A 247 -37.75 -3.46 -21.65
C GLN A 247 -38.04 -3.99 -23.07
N LYS A 248 -37.33 -3.49 -24.09
CA LYS A 248 -37.48 -3.95 -25.48
C LYS A 248 -37.20 -5.46 -25.61
N ALA A 249 -36.19 -5.97 -24.90
CA ALA A 249 -35.88 -7.40 -24.86
C ALA A 249 -36.98 -8.23 -24.20
N GLN A 250 -37.59 -7.73 -23.12
CA GLN A 250 -38.73 -8.39 -22.46
C GLN A 250 -39.96 -8.44 -23.38
N GLU A 251 -40.28 -7.33 -24.07
CA GLU A 251 -41.38 -7.28 -25.03
C GLU A 251 -41.14 -8.22 -26.23
N LEU A 252 -39.91 -8.25 -26.75
CA LEU A 252 -39.52 -9.18 -27.81
C LEU A 252 -39.68 -10.64 -27.35
N LYS A 253 -39.19 -10.97 -26.14
CA LYS A 253 -39.38 -12.30 -25.54
C LYS A 253 -40.86 -12.67 -25.46
N HIS A 254 -41.72 -11.76 -25.00
CA HIS A 254 -43.15 -12.01 -24.88
C HIS A 254 -43.80 -12.28 -26.25
N ARG A 255 -43.47 -11.48 -27.27
CA ARG A 255 -43.95 -11.70 -28.65
C ARG A 255 -43.58 -13.07 -29.21
N TYR A 256 -42.38 -13.59 -28.92
CA TYR A 256 -41.97 -14.94 -29.33
C TYR A 256 -42.69 -16.04 -28.55
N MET A 257 -43.02 -15.83 -27.27
CA MET A 257 -43.79 -16.81 -26.49
C MET A 257 -45.25 -16.93 -26.95
N GLU A 258 -45.86 -15.84 -27.41
CA GLU A 258 -47.26 -15.82 -27.88
C GLU A 258 -47.46 -16.34 -29.32
N SER A 259 -46.42 -16.92 -29.93
CA SER A 259 -46.42 -17.64 -31.24
C SER A 259 -46.68 -16.82 -32.52
N LYS A 260 -46.84 -15.50 -32.45
CA LYS A 260 -47.13 -14.68 -33.66
C LYS A 260 -45.93 -14.46 -34.59
N MET A 261 -44.70 -14.74 -34.15
CA MET A 261 -43.49 -14.57 -34.97
C MET A 261 -42.90 -15.92 -35.37
N LYS A 262 -42.88 -16.21 -36.68
CA LYS A 262 -42.10 -17.32 -37.25
C LYS A 262 -40.67 -16.84 -37.52
N PRO A 263 -39.63 -17.65 -37.23
CA PRO A 263 -38.26 -17.28 -37.57
C PRO A 263 -38.12 -17.17 -39.09
N GLU A 264 -37.42 -16.13 -39.56
CA GLU A 264 -36.93 -16.10 -40.94
C GLU A 264 -35.91 -17.22 -41.11
N SER A 265 -36.08 -18.01 -42.18
CA SER A 265 -35.30 -19.23 -42.38
C SER A 265 -35.05 -19.39 -43.87
N GLU A 266 -33.77 -19.55 -44.25
CA GLU A 266 -33.41 -19.93 -45.62
C GLU A 266 -33.89 -21.35 -45.98
N TYR A 267 -34.18 -22.16 -44.96
CA TYR A 267 -34.73 -23.50 -45.10
C TYR A 267 -36.24 -23.47 -45.14
N THR A 268 -36.83 -24.24 -46.05
CA THR A 268 -38.28 -24.48 -46.12
C THR A 268 -38.78 -25.18 -44.86
N LYS A 269 -37.96 -26.07 -44.29
CA LYS A 269 -38.23 -26.70 -42.99
C LYS A 269 -36.91 -27.02 -42.33
N GLN A 270 -36.84 -26.86 -41.02
CA GLN A 270 -35.72 -27.28 -40.20
C GLN A 270 -36.21 -27.70 -38.82
N GLY A 271 -35.46 -28.56 -38.16
CA GLY A 271 -35.79 -29.06 -36.83
C GLY A 271 -35.18 -30.42 -36.55
N TYR A 272 -35.40 -30.92 -35.35
CA TYR A 272 -34.88 -32.22 -34.94
C TYR A 272 -35.77 -33.36 -35.44
N LEU A 273 -35.13 -34.39 -35.99
CA LEU A 273 -35.74 -35.65 -36.40
C LEU A 273 -34.95 -36.83 -35.81
N PHE A 274 -35.57 -38.00 -35.78
CA PHE A 274 -34.87 -39.25 -35.47
C PHE A 274 -34.73 -40.08 -36.74
N LEU A 275 -33.51 -40.49 -37.05
CA LEU A 275 -33.22 -41.46 -38.10
C LEU A 275 -33.28 -42.87 -37.50
N MET A 276 -33.99 -43.77 -38.19
CA MET A 276 -34.01 -45.18 -37.85
C MET A 276 -33.04 -45.94 -38.75
N GLU A 277 -32.10 -46.63 -38.13
CA GLU A 277 -31.18 -47.54 -38.82
C GLU A 277 -31.53 -48.97 -38.43
N LYS A 278 -31.90 -49.78 -39.43
CA LYS A 278 -32.24 -51.20 -39.23
C LYS A 278 -31.02 -52.08 -39.52
N LYS A 279 -30.49 -52.74 -38.49
CA LYS A 279 -29.54 -53.85 -38.60
C LYS A 279 -30.30 -55.18 -38.47
N ALA A 280 -29.66 -56.30 -38.79
CA ALA A 280 -30.29 -57.61 -38.98
C ALA A 280 -31.34 -58.02 -37.91
N PHE A 281 -31.16 -57.61 -36.64
CA PHE A 281 -32.10 -57.90 -35.55
C PHE A 281 -32.44 -56.70 -34.64
N THR A 282 -31.93 -55.50 -34.93
CA THR A 282 -32.10 -54.33 -34.07
C THR A 282 -32.33 -53.06 -34.88
N ALA A 283 -33.21 -52.19 -34.39
CA ALA A 283 -33.42 -50.86 -34.92
C ALA A 283 -32.88 -49.83 -33.93
N THR A 284 -31.96 -48.97 -34.37
CA THR A 284 -31.41 -47.87 -33.58
C THR A 284 -32.01 -46.55 -34.04
N TRP A 285 -32.35 -45.68 -33.09
CA TRP A 285 -32.90 -44.35 -33.37
C TRP A 285 -31.92 -43.28 -32.90
N SER A 286 -31.42 -42.49 -33.85
CA SER A 286 -30.43 -41.46 -33.59
C SER A 286 -31.03 -40.09 -33.90
N LYS A 287 -30.85 -39.11 -32.99
CA LYS A 287 -31.40 -37.76 -33.13
C LYS A 287 -30.47 -36.90 -33.99
N TYR A 288 -31.02 -36.27 -35.02
CA TYR A 288 -30.33 -35.36 -35.92
C TYR A 288 -31.05 -34.01 -35.97
N TYR A 289 -30.29 -32.92 -36.08
CA TYR A 289 -30.83 -31.65 -36.57
C TYR A 289 -30.86 -31.70 -38.09
N CYS A 290 -32.04 -31.55 -38.67
CA CYS A 290 -32.25 -31.69 -40.10
C CYS A 290 -32.70 -30.37 -40.73
N THR A 291 -32.20 -30.09 -41.93
CA THR A 291 -32.59 -28.91 -42.71
C THR A 291 -33.01 -29.33 -44.13
N TYR A 292 -34.01 -28.64 -44.68
CA TYR A 292 -34.52 -28.90 -46.03
C TYR A 292 -34.74 -27.61 -46.82
N LYS A 293 -34.22 -27.56 -48.05
CA LYS A 293 -34.41 -26.45 -49.00
C LYS A 293 -35.14 -26.94 -50.25
N LYS A 294 -36.38 -26.46 -50.45
CA LYS A 294 -37.27 -26.93 -51.53
C LYS A 294 -36.72 -26.66 -52.92
N GLN A 295 -36.08 -25.51 -53.15
CA GLN A 295 -35.58 -25.12 -54.48
C GLN A 295 -34.51 -26.09 -55.01
N SER A 296 -33.62 -26.56 -54.14
CA SER A 296 -32.53 -27.45 -54.50
C SER A 296 -32.78 -28.92 -54.12
N LYS A 297 -33.95 -29.24 -53.54
CA LYS A 297 -34.28 -30.54 -52.94
C LYS A 297 -33.21 -31.07 -51.97
N LYS A 298 -32.40 -30.18 -51.38
CA LYS A 298 -31.27 -30.55 -50.53
C LYS A 298 -31.77 -30.79 -49.12
N PHE A 299 -31.51 -31.99 -48.59
CA PHE A 299 -31.76 -32.39 -47.22
C PHE A 299 -30.42 -32.59 -46.51
N SER A 300 -30.26 -32.07 -45.31
CA SER A 300 -29.00 -32.20 -44.55
C SER A 300 -29.29 -32.65 -43.13
N MET A 301 -28.40 -33.48 -42.58
CA MET A 301 -28.53 -34.08 -41.25
C MET A 301 -27.23 -33.90 -40.48
N LEU A 302 -27.34 -33.37 -39.26
CA LEU A 302 -26.20 -33.19 -38.34
C LEU A 302 -26.53 -33.79 -36.99
N GLN A 303 -25.69 -34.71 -36.51
CA GLN A 303 -25.82 -35.21 -35.15
C GLN A 303 -25.24 -34.17 -34.19
N PHE A 304 -26.10 -33.50 -33.43
CA PHE A 304 -25.71 -32.41 -32.54
C PHE A 304 -26.20 -32.65 -31.12
N ASN A 305 -25.29 -32.57 -30.15
CA ASN A 305 -25.63 -32.66 -28.74
C ASN A 305 -25.92 -31.26 -28.19
N GLN A 306 -27.19 -31.00 -27.88
CA GLN A 306 -27.66 -29.69 -27.40
C GLN A 306 -27.12 -29.30 -26.02
N ILE A 307 -26.66 -30.25 -25.22
CA ILE A 307 -26.14 -30.00 -23.87
C ILE A 307 -24.65 -29.68 -23.94
N SER A 308 -23.88 -30.46 -24.70
CA SER A 308 -22.43 -30.24 -24.84
C SER A 308 -22.07 -29.20 -25.90
N GLY A 309 -23.02 -28.79 -26.75
CA GLY A 309 -22.81 -27.84 -27.84
C GLY A 309 -21.90 -28.38 -28.96
N ARG A 310 -21.74 -29.70 -29.06
CA ARG A 310 -20.79 -30.34 -30.00
C ARG A 310 -21.50 -31.17 -31.05
N SER A 311 -21.01 -31.03 -32.29
CA SER A 311 -21.29 -31.96 -33.38
C SER A 311 -20.64 -33.31 -33.11
N GLN A 312 -21.38 -34.40 -33.28
CA GLN A 312 -20.92 -35.77 -33.07
C GLN A 312 -20.53 -36.47 -34.37
N SER A 313 -20.95 -35.93 -35.52
CA SER A 313 -20.66 -36.47 -36.85
C SER A 313 -20.50 -35.34 -37.87
N SER A 314 -19.95 -35.66 -39.05
CA SER A 314 -19.99 -34.77 -40.21
C SER A 314 -21.43 -34.61 -40.71
N THR A 315 -21.75 -33.45 -41.27
CA THR A 315 -23.06 -33.21 -41.88
C THR A 315 -23.26 -34.11 -43.10
N GLU A 316 -24.28 -34.94 -43.06
CA GLU A 316 -24.70 -35.76 -44.19
C GLU A 316 -25.66 -34.96 -45.08
N VAL A 317 -25.50 -35.09 -46.40
CA VAL A 317 -26.28 -34.34 -47.39
C VAL A 317 -26.90 -35.30 -48.38
N LEU A 318 -28.22 -35.23 -48.52
CA LEU A 318 -29.02 -36.06 -49.42
C LEU A 318 -29.83 -35.16 -50.39
N THR A 319 -30.15 -35.71 -51.56
CA THR A 319 -31.12 -35.10 -52.48
C THR A 319 -32.45 -35.81 -52.33
N LEU A 320 -33.47 -35.09 -51.86
CA LEU A 320 -34.79 -35.65 -51.60
C LEU A 320 -35.52 -35.93 -52.92
N ALA A 321 -35.72 -37.21 -53.25
CA ALA A 321 -36.47 -37.62 -54.44
C ALA A 321 -37.98 -37.50 -54.23
N SER A 322 -38.48 -38.15 -53.18
CA SER A 322 -39.87 -38.13 -52.71
C SER A 322 -39.86 -38.17 -51.18
N CYS A 323 -41.02 -37.88 -50.56
CA CYS A 323 -41.21 -38.03 -49.12
C CYS A 323 -42.64 -38.51 -48.91
N THR A 324 -42.82 -39.68 -48.32
CA THR A 324 -44.14 -40.29 -48.13
C THR A 324 -44.41 -40.49 -46.65
N ARG A 325 -45.55 -39.98 -46.17
CA ARG A 325 -45.97 -40.24 -44.79
C ARG A 325 -46.41 -41.69 -44.65
N ARG A 326 -45.81 -42.44 -43.72
CA ARG A 326 -46.17 -43.82 -43.42
C ARG A 326 -47.01 -43.86 -42.14
N LEU A 327 -48.28 -44.25 -42.27
CA LEU A 327 -49.24 -44.24 -41.17
C LEU A 327 -49.23 -45.53 -40.33
N SER A 328 -48.69 -46.64 -40.86
CA SER A 328 -48.94 -47.98 -40.29
C SER A 328 -47.78 -48.99 -40.35
N GLU A 329 -46.63 -48.66 -40.94
CA GLU A 329 -45.52 -49.63 -41.13
C GLU A 329 -44.44 -49.60 -40.03
N PHE A 330 -44.49 -48.63 -39.11
CA PHE A 330 -43.52 -48.48 -38.03
C PHE A 330 -44.21 -48.37 -36.66
N GLU A 331 -43.62 -48.93 -35.60
CA GLU A 331 -44.12 -48.85 -34.22
C GLU A 331 -44.08 -47.43 -33.60
N LYS A 332 -43.67 -46.40 -34.36
CA LYS A 332 -43.51 -45.01 -33.92
C LYS A 332 -44.45 -44.08 -34.70
N ARG A 333 -44.85 -42.96 -34.06
CA ARG A 333 -45.78 -41.97 -34.63
C ARG A 333 -45.03 -40.93 -35.48
N TYR A 334 -45.74 -40.35 -36.46
CA TYR A 334 -45.26 -39.26 -37.33
C TYR A 334 -44.06 -39.60 -38.24
N CYS A 335 -43.96 -40.87 -38.66
CA CYS A 335 -42.90 -41.35 -39.54
C CYS A 335 -43.14 -41.02 -41.03
N PHE A 336 -42.04 -40.86 -41.76
CA PHE A 336 -42.00 -40.72 -43.21
C PHE A 336 -40.72 -41.37 -43.74
N ASP A 337 -40.73 -41.77 -45.02
CA ASP A 337 -39.59 -42.32 -45.75
C ASP A 337 -39.35 -41.60 -47.08
#